data_AF-A0A8T2HU49-F1
#
_entry.id   AF-A0A8T2HU49-F1
#
_cell.length_a   1.000
_cell.length_b   1.000
_cell.length_c   1.000
_cell.angle_alpha   90.00
_cell.angle_beta   90.00
_cell.angle_gamma   90.00
#
_symmetry.space_group_name_H-M   'P 1'
#
loop_
_entity.id
_entity.type
_entity.pdbx_description
1 polymer ?
#
loop_
_entity_poly.entity_id
_entity_poly.type
_entity_poly.pdbx_seq_one_letter_code
_entity_poly.pdbx_strand_id
1 'polypeptide(L)'
;MLPHSILIPQTRSLGLARPHLLAPASRPLRCVVVAGKKKGGGGGGGGGGNKKKGAGIPQAAPKVARPYLTAPVIMQNLLLIESHFRKTGRPLFTEELDISEVAKALWEAPFPVLSHDTGETEAENPAPTGPVFVYANQAALDLFEAEWDELIGTPSAKSAEPIDDIQQDRSSILSKVLENGAVDNYQGKRISFKGTKFNILKATLFNVEAPSGDMVGQAAVIKSWEFEDGRKGGEAAVEEEAAAAAAEAAERAAVGVSPEEIAAAEAAVTEQAQVVRELKEVKGLANSSEEVEAAVAVLLEKKAALAALKTS
;
A
#
# COMPACT_ATOMS: atom_id res chain seq x y z
N MET A 1 -59.24 35.29 46.59
CA MET A 1 -59.54 34.24 45.60
C MET A 1 -58.47 33.16 45.73
N LEU A 2 -58.83 32.02 46.30
CA LEU A 2 -58.09 30.74 46.19
C LEU A 2 -58.70 29.93 45.03
N PRO A 3 -58.12 28.80 44.59
CA PRO A 3 -56.72 28.42 44.41
C PRO A 3 -56.47 28.09 42.91
N HIS A 4 -55.29 27.66 42.45
CA HIS A 4 -55.02 26.23 42.15
C HIS A 4 -53.51 26.03 41.98
N SER A 5 -52.93 25.26 42.91
CA SER A 5 -51.62 24.63 42.75
C SER A 5 -51.76 23.41 41.85
N ILE A 6 -50.90 23.29 40.83
CA ILE A 6 -50.77 22.07 40.03
C ILE A 6 -49.50 21.35 40.48
N LEU A 7 -49.73 20.19 41.08
CA LEU A 7 -48.73 19.22 41.53
C LEU A 7 -48.40 18.29 40.35
N ILE A 8 -47.16 18.27 39.87
CA ILE A 8 -46.69 17.32 38.85
C ILE A 8 -45.94 16.18 39.58
N PRO A 9 -46.30 14.90 39.37
CA PRO A 9 -45.68 13.79 40.07
C PRO A 9 -44.32 13.42 39.46
N GLN A 10 -43.31 13.28 40.32
CA GLN A 10 -42.02 12.67 39.96
C GLN A 10 -42.18 11.16 39.78
N THR A 11 -41.94 10.67 38.58
CA THR A 11 -41.79 9.24 38.30
C THR A 11 -40.36 8.80 38.59
N ARG A 12 -40.21 7.91 39.58
CA ARG A 12 -38.99 7.14 39.82
C ARG A 12 -38.81 6.12 38.70
N SER A 13 -37.71 6.23 37.96
CA SER A 13 -37.21 5.14 37.09
C SER A 13 -36.09 4.41 37.83
N LEU A 14 -36.28 3.10 37.97
CA LEU A 14 -35.35 2.15 38.57
C LEU A 14 -34.33 1.68 37.50
N GLY A 15 -33.05 1.88 37.82
CA GLY A 15 -31.90 1.00 37.58
C GLY A 15 -31.71 0.28 36.24
N LEU A 16 -30.54 0.51 35.63
CA LEU A 16 -29.69 -0.55 35.09
C LEU A 16 -28.22 -0.09 35.14
N ALA A 17 -27.46 -0.70 36.04
CA ALA A 17 -26.02 -0.51 36.18
C ALA A 17 -25.31 -1.11 34.96
N ARG A 18 -24.44 -0.33 34.30
CA ARG A 18 -23.52 -0.84 33.29
C ARG A 18 -22.30 -1.47 33.97
N PRO A 19 -21.86 -2.66 33.57
CA PRO A 19 -20.64 -3.26 34.09
C PRO A 19 -19.42 -2.48 33.58
N HIS A 20 -18.59 -2.01 34.50
CA HIS A 20 -17.27 -1.47 34.21
C HIS A 20 -16.36 -2.64 33.78
N LEU A 21 -16.06 -2.75 32.49
CA LEU A 21 -14.91 -3.54 32.04
C LEU A 21 -13.64 -2.78 32.41
N LEU A 22 -12.81 -3.39 33.25
CA LEU A 22 -11.44 -2.93 33.51
C LEU A 22 -10.65 -2.95 32.21
N ALA A 23 -10.15 -1.78 31.79
CA ALA A 23 -9.11 -1.69 30.79
C ALA A 23 -7.77 -2.19 31.38
N PRO A 24 -6.97 -2.99 30.64
CA PRO A 24 -5.64 -3.38 31.10
C PRO A 24 -4.73 -2.16 31.18
N ALA A 25 -3.92 -2.10 32.23
CA ALA A 25 -2.96 -1.02 32.48
C ALA A 25 -1.96 -0.89 31.34
N SER A 26 -2.14 0.11 30.48
CA SER A 26 -1.15 0.52 29.49
C SER A 26 0.04 1.12 30.22
N ARG A 27 1.23 0.55 30.01
CA ARG A 27 2.49 1.13 30.49
C ARG A 27 2.71 2.46 29.75
N PRO A 28 3.11 3.55 30.43
CA PRO A 28 3.43 4.78 29.73
C PRO A 28 4.70 4.57 28.90
N LEU A 29 4.58 4.58 27.57
CA LEU A 29 5.73 4.69 26.68
C LEU A 29 6.29 6.11 26.82
N ARG A 30 7.58 6.18 27.18
CA ARG A 30 8.31 7.43 27.42
C ARG A 30 8.36 8.25 26.13
N CYS A 31 7.68 9.39 26.15
CA CYS A 31 7.93 10.47 25.20
C CYS A 31 9.36 10.99 25.44
N VAL A 32 10.20 10.98 24.42
CA VAL A 32 11.59 11.44 24.50
C VAL A 32 11.58 12.97 24.44
N VAL A 33 11.76 13.63 25.58
CA VAL A 33 12.03 15.07 25.66
C VAL A 33 13.52 15.28 25.43
N VAL A 34 13.90 16.08 24.43
CA VAL A 34 15.31 16.47 24.19
C VAL A 34 15.49 17.97 24.35
N ALA A 35 16.34 18.33 25.31
CA ALA A 35 16.88 19.68 25.51
C ALA A 35 18.01 19.96 24.50
N GLY A 36 17.88 21.05 23.74
CA GLY A 36 18.91 21.50 22.80
C GLY A 36 20.12 22.11 23.51
N LYS A 37 21.33 21.58 23.22
CA LYS A 37 22.60 22.15 23.70
C LYS A 37 23.17 23.09 22.64
N LYS A 38 23.01 24.39 22.88
CA LYS A 38 23.56 25.49 22.06
C LYS A 38 25.09 25.51 22.18
N LYS A 39 25.80 25.43 21.06
CA LYS A 39 27.26 25.70 20.99
C LYS A 39 27.47 26.91 20.09
N GLY A 40 27.97 28.00 20.68
CA GLY A 40 28.27 29.24 19.98
C GLY A 40 29.70 29.34 19.47
N GLY A 41 29.96 30.44 18.75
CA GLY A 41 31.27 30.91 18.27
C GLY A 41 31.40 30.73 16.76
N GLY A 42 31.82 31.72 15.95
CA GLY A 42 32.36 33.05 16.20
C GLY A 42 32.57 33.73 14.84
N GLY A 43 32.60 35.07 14.83
CA GLY A 43 32.67 35.87 13.60
C GLY A 43 34.05 36.00 12.96
N GLY A 44 34.07 36.64 11.78
CA GLY A 44 35.25 37.13 11.09
C GLY A 44 34.88 37.72 9.73
N GLY A 45 35.09 39.02 9.55
CA GLY A 45 34.71 39.79 8.36
C GLY A 45 35.85 40.07 7.38
N GLY A 46 35.52 40.88 6.37
CA GLY A 46 36.42 41.43 5.32
C GLY A 46 36.24 40.69 4.00
N GLY A 47 36.13 41.30 2.81
CA GLY A 47 36.34 42.66 2.33
C GLY A 47 36.12 42.62 0.80
N GLY A 48 35.77 43.76 0.20
CA GLY A 48 35.21 43.86 -1.15
C GLY A 48 36.13 43.51 -2.34
N GLY A 49 35.49 43.29 -3.49
CA GLY A 49 36.15 43.08 -4.79
C GLY A 49 35.14 42.93 -5.92
N ASN A 50 34.65 44.06 -6.45
CA ASN A 50 33.77 44.12 -7.62
C ASN A 50 34.60 43.92 -8.91
N LYS A 51 34.23 42.98 -9.80
CA LYS A 51 34.26 43.19 -11.27
C LYS A 51 33.75 42.01 -12.11
N LYS A 52 32.90 42.41 -13.06
CA LYS A 52 32.67 41.91 -14.43
C LYS A 52 31.62 40.81 -14.65
N LYS A 53 30.48 41.33 -15.15
CA LYS A 53 29.41 40.68 -15.90
C LYS A 53 29.95 39.77 -17.00
N GLY A 54 29.66 38.48 -16.91
CA GLY A 54 29.60 37.54 -18.03
C GLY A 54 28.15 37.16 -18.27
N ALA A 55 27.72 37.13 -19.53
CA ALA A 55 26.36 36.80 -19.94
C ALA A 55 25.93 35.44 -19.35
N GLY A 56 24.83 35.46 -18.58
CA GLY A 56 24.29 34.27 -17.94
C GLY A 56 23.67 33.34 -18.97
N ILE A 57 24.33 32.20 -19.19
CA ILE A 57 23.66 30.95 -19.57
C ILE A 57 22.62 30.68 -18.47
N PRO A 58 21.37 30.31 -18.77
CA PRO A 58 20.43 29.93 -17.71
C PRO A 58 21.03 28.73 -16.98
N GLN A 59 21.50 28.96 -15.75
CA GLN A 59 21.92 27.88 -14.87
C GLN A 59 20.63 27.14 -14.49
N ALA A 60 20.46 25.94 -15.05
CA ALA A 60 19.54 24.97 -14.50
C ALA A 60 19.86 24.82 -13.01
N ALA A 61 18.84 24.89 -12.16
CA ALA A 61 18.99 24.68 -10.73
C ALA A 61 19.77 23.37 -10.48
N PRO A 62 20.72 23.34 -9.54
CA PRO A 62 21.46 22.12 -9.26
C PRO A 62 20.45 21.05 -8.82
N LYS A 63 20.34 19.96 -9.59
CA LYS A 63 19.58 18.76 -9.19
C LYS A 63 20.07 18.35 -7.82
N VAL A 64 19.25 18.56 -6.79
CA VAL A 64 19.62 18.23 -5.41
C VAL A 64 19.78 16.72 -5.36
N ALA A 65 21.02 16.25 -5.17
CA ALA A 65 21.27 14.83 -5.00
C ALA A 65 20.54 14.38 -3.72
N ARG A 66 19.40 13.71 -3.87
CA ARG A 66 18.50 13.21 -2.81
C ARG A 66 17.72 14.32 -2.10
N PRO A 67 16.64 14.85 -2.70
CA PRO A 67 15.85 15.93 -2.11
C PRO A 67 15.24 15.54 -0.75
N TYR A 68 14.99 14.25 -0.51
CA TYR A 68 14.48 13.70 0.74
C TYR A 68 15.45 13.79 1.93
N LEU A 69 16.74 14.08 1.71
CA LEU A 69 17.74 14.24 2.78
C LEU A 69 17.95 15.69 3.21
N THR A 70 17.19 16.64 2.65
CA THR A 70 17.25 18.03 3.10
C THR A 70 16.61 18.15 4.49
N ALA A 71 17.14 19.01 5.36
CA ALA A 71 16.61 19.16 6.72
C ALA A 71 15.08 19.45 6.74
N PRO A 72 14.53 20.37 5.94
CA PRO A 72 13.08 20.62 5.92
C PRO A 72 12.26 19.38 5.59
N VAL A 73 12.71 18.56 4.62
CA VAL A 73 12.00 17.33 4.25
C VAL A 73 12.11 16.26 5.32
N ILE A 74 13.28 16.10 5.95
CA ILE A 74 13.44 15.18 7.08
C ILE A 74 12.49 15.56 8.21
N MET A 75 12.41 16.84 8.55
CA MET A 75 11.49 17.35 9.58
C MET A 75 10.02 17.08 9.19
N GLN A 76 9.64 17.34 7.94
CA GLN A 76 8.30 17.04 7.43
C GLN A 76 7.96 15.55 7.53
N ASN A 77 8.90 14.67 7.19
CA ASN A 77 8.71 13.22 7.23
C ASN A 77 8.48 12.71 8.67
N LEU A 78 9.21 13.27 9.63
CA LEU A 78 9.02 12.96 11.05
C LEU A 78 7.62 13.37 11.53
N LEU A 79 7.18 14.59 11.19
CA LEU A 79 5.84 15.08 11.51
C LEU A 79 4.75 14.21 10.87
N LEU A 80 4.93 13.82 9.61
CA LEU A 80 3.99 12.99 8.87
C LEU A 80 3.82 11.62 9.53
N ILE A 81 4.92 10.93 9.84
CA ILE A 81 4.88 9.58 10.44
C ILE A 81 4.28 9.63 11.85
N GLU A 82 4.68 10.60 12.66
CA GLU A 82 4.13 10.78 14.00
C GLU A 82 2.62 11.10 13.94
N SER A 83 2.21 12.01 13.05
CA SER A 83 0.80 12.37 12.88
C SER A 83 -0.03 11.19 12.39
N HIS A 84 0.47 10.40 11.43
CA HIS A 84 -0.20 9.18 10.98
C HIS A 84 -0.46 8.23 12.15
N PHE A 85 0.54 7.99 12.99
CA PHE A 85 0.39 7.13 14.17
C PHE A 85 -0.62 7.71 15.16
N ARG A 86 -0.53 9.02 15.49
CA ARG A 86 -1.47 9.68 16.42
C ARG A 86 -2.92 9.63 15.94
N LYS A 87 -3.17 9.80 14.64
CA LYS A 87 -4.52 9.87 14.07
C LYS A 87 -5.13 8.50 13.78
N THR A 88 -4.32 7.49 13.47
CA THR A 88 -4.82 6.17 13.06
C THR A 88 -4.59 5.06 14.09
N GLY A 89 -3.70 5.29 15.07
CA GLY A 89 -3.24 4.27 16.02
C GLY A 89 -2.38 3.17 15.39
N ARG A 90 -2.01 3.31 14.12
CA ARG A 90 -1.25 2.30 13.36
C ARG A 90 0.09 2.90 12.91
N PRO A 91 1.22 2.22 13.15
CA PRO A 91 2.49 2.70 12.64
C PRO A 91 2.52 2.55 11.12
N LEU A 92 3.22 3.46 10.43
CA LEU A 92 3.35 3.39 8.96
C LEU A 92 4.31 2.27 8.54
N PHE A 93 5.30 1.99 9.38
CA PHE A 93 6.24 0.89 9.23
C PHE A 93 6.05 -0.11 10.38
N THR A 94 6.14 -1.40 10.08
CA THR A 94 6.02 -2.46 11.09
C THR A 94 7.30 -2.66 11.90
N GLU A 95 8.44 -2.31 11.31
CA GLU A 95 9.76 -2.41 11.94
C GLU A 95 10.08 -1.12 12.72
N GLU A 96 10.84 -1.27 13.80
CA GLU A 96 11.40 -0.11 14.51
C GLU A 96 12.52 0.50 13.66
N LEU A 97 12.38 1.79 13.34
CA LEU A 97 13.35 2.52 12.52
C LEU A 97 14.09 3.54 13.37
N ASP A 98 15.40 3.65 13.15
CA ASP A 98 16.18 4.75 13.69
C ASP A 98 15.82 6.06 12.99
N ILE A 99 15.86 7.18 13.72
CA ILE A 99 15.52 8.52 13.21
C ILE A 99 16.32 8.86 11.95
N SER A 100 17.58 8.42 11.87
CA SER A 100 18.44 8.64 10.70
C SER A 100 18.03 7.86 9.45
N GLU A 101 17.23 6.80 9.61
CA GLU A 101 16.81 5.91 8.52
C GLU A 101 15.41 6.25 8.02
N VAL A 102 14.58 6.89 8.86
CA VAL A 102 13.19 7.26 8.57
C VAL A 102 13.03 7.94 7.20
N ALA A 103 13.88 8.92 6.88
CA ALA A 103 13.76 9.66 5.62
C ALA A 103 13.99 8.76 4.39
N LYS A 104 14.93 7.82 4.49
CA LYS A 104 15.20 6.86 3.42
C LYS A 104 14.10 5.80 3.34
N ALA A 105 13.66 5.26 4.48
CA ALA A 105 12.58 4.28 4.52
C ALA A 105 11.27 4.84 3.95
N LEU A 106 10.92 6.09 4.24
CA LEU A 106 9.75 6.74 3.66
C LEU A 106 9.91 7.03 2.18
N TRP A 107 11.12 7.41 1.75
CA TRP A 107 11.43 7.62 0.33
C TRP A 107 11.26 6.35 -0.50
N GLU A 108 11.75 5.22 0.02
CA GLU A 108 11.78 3.91 -0.65
C GLU A 108 10.52 3.05 -0.37
N ALA A 109 9.56 3.56 0.41
CA ALA A 109 8.36 2.81 0.74
C ALA A 109 7.59 2.36 -0.53
N PRO A 110 7.09 1.11 -0.57
CA PRO A 110 6.48 0.53 -1.77
C PRO A 110 5.06 1.06 -2.07
N PHE A 111 4.62 2.07 -1.32
CA PHE A 111 3.31 2.69 -1.45
C PHE A 111 3.46 4.22 -1.54
N PRO A 112 2.63 4.89 -2.35
CA PRO A 112 2.66 6.36 -2.46
C PRO A 112 2.39 7.05 -1.13
N VAL A 113 3.26 7.99 -0.78
CA VAL A 113 3.09 8.94 0.33
C VAL A 113 3.34 10.35 -0.19
N LEU A 114 2.39 11.24 0.05
CA LEU A 114 2.48 12.65 -0.33
C LEU A 114 1.85 13.55 0.74
N SER A 115 2.33 14.78 0.85
CA SER A 115 1.74 15.80 1.74
C SER A 115 1.79 17.18 1.13
N HIS A 116 0.82 18.01 1.52
CA HIS A 116 0.78 19.43 1.21
C HIS A 116 0.77 20.25 2.50
N ASP A 117 1.15 21.53 2.40
CA ASP A 117 1.06 22.48 3.51
C ASP A 117 -0.40 22.89 3.81
N THR A 118 -0.62 23.92 4.62
CA THR A 118 -1.97 24.45 4.90
C THR A 118 -2.48 25.38 3.80
N GLY A 119 -1.64 25.81 2.86
CA GLY A 119 -1.95 26.90 1.93
C GLY A 119 -1.95 28.30 2.55
N GLU A 120 -1.77 28.40 3.87
CA GLU A 120 -1.62 29.66 4.61
C GLU A 120 -0.14 30.01 4.69
N THR A 121 0.46 30.41 3.57
CA THR A 121 1.86 30.84 3.56
C THR A 121 1.94 32.35 3.76
N GLU A 122 2.59 32.79 4.84
CA GLU A 122 3.03 34.19 5.10
C GLU A 122 4.15 34.64 4.13
N ALA A 123 4.34 33.92 3.02
CA ALA A 123 5.42 34.18 2.07
C ALA A 123 5.14 35.48 1.30
N GLU A 124 6.20 36.23 1.01
CA GLU A 124 6.17 37.48 0.21
C GLU A 124 5.56 37.30 -1.20
N ASN A 125 5.37 36.04 -1.61
CA ASN A 125 4.58 35.61 -2.75
C ASN A 125 3.58 34.54 -2.26
N PRO A 126 2.29 34.88 -2.04
CA PRO A 126 1.30 33.90 -1.59
C PRO A 126 1.17 32.78 -2.63
N ALA A 127 1.05 31.54 -2.17
CA ALA A 127 0.79 30.40 -3.03
C ALA A 127 -0.42 30.67 -3.96
N PRO A 128 -0.38 30.26 -5.23
CA PRO A 128 -1.51 30.43 -6.14
C PRO A 128 -2.70 29.60 -5.63
N THR A 129 -3.61 30.27 -4.92
CA THR A 129 -4.91 29.76 -4.43
C THR A 129 -4.87 28.33 -3.85
N GLY A 130 -4.31 28.16 -2.65
CA GLY A 130 -4.49 26.96 -1.83
C GLY A 130 -3.21 26.16 -1.52
N PRO A 131 -3.35 24.99 -0.88
CA PRO A 131 -2.22 24.17 -0.42
C PRO A 131 -1.33 23.66 -1.54
N VAL A 132 -0.01 23.68 -1.33
CA VAL A 132 0.98 23.16 -2.28
C VAL A 132 1.67 21.91 -1.76
N PHE A 133 2.06 21.01 -2.65
CA PHE A 133 2.80 19.80 -2.27
C PHE A 133 4.15 20.16 -1.67
N VAL A 134 4.45 19.61 -0.49
CA VAL A 134 5.73 19.80 0.23
C VAL A 134 6.54 18.51 0.34
N TYR A 135 5.92 17.37 0.07
CA TYR A 135 6.59 16.07 0.03
C TYR A 135 5.87 15.07 -0.89
N ALA A 136 6.65 14.23 -1.56
CA ALA A 136 6.22 13.00 -2.21
C ALA A 136 7.38 12.00 -2.18
N ASN A 137 7.11 10.73 -1.88
CA ASN A 137 8.12 9.67 -2.00
C ASN A 137 8.23 9.14 -3.45
N GLN A 138 9.18 8.21 -3.69
CA GLN A 138 9.42 7.68 -5.04
C GLN A 138 8.15 7.05 -5.64
N ALA A 139 7.44 6.21 -4.87
CA ALA A 139 6.21 5.58 -5.35
C ALA A 139 5.10 6.59 -5.71
N ALA A 140 5.02 7.72 -5.00
CA ALA A 140 4.10 8.80 -5.34
C ALA A 140 4.52 9.55 -6.60
N LEU A 141 5.81 9.84 -6.76
CA LEU A 141 6.36 10.45 -7.97
C LEU A 141 6.10 9.58 -9.21
N ASP A 142 6.28 8.26 -9.08
CA ASP A 142 6.01 7.29 -10.14
C ASP A 142 4.51 7.24 -10.47
N LEU A 143 3.64 7.18 -9.45
CA LEU A 143 2.17 7.15 -9.64
C LEU A 143 1.64 8.43 -10.30
N PHE A 144 2.16 9.59 -9.89
CA PHE A 144 1.76 10.89 -10.45
C PHE A 144 2.58 11.29 -11.68
N GLU A 145 3.46 10.42 -12.16
CA GLU A 145 4.33 10.59 -13.32
C GLU A 145 5.07 11.94 -13.33
N ALA A 146 5.64 12.32 -12.19
CA ALA A 146 6.30 13.61 -12.00
C ALA A 146 7.68 13.42 -11.37
N GLU A 147 8.63 14.29 -11.73
CA GLU A 147 9.87 14.45 -10.97
C GLU A 147 9.64 15.30 -9.71
N TRP A 148 10.56 15.23 -8.74
CA TRP A 148 10.46 16.00 -7.49
C TRP A 148 10.22 17.50 -7.74
N ASP A 149 11.03 18.12 -8.60
CA ASP A 149 10.95 19.56 -8.90
C ASP A 149 9.70 19.93 -9.72
N GLU A 150 9.01 18.95 -10.31
CA GLU A 150 7.76 19.16 -11.06
C GLU A 150 6.53 19.08 -10.16
N LEU A 151 6.59 18.30 -9.08
CA LEU A 151 5.47 18.09 -8.16
C LEU A 151 5.53 19.05 -6.97
N ILE A 152 6.71 19.21 -6.35
CA ILE A 152 6.86 19.96 -5.11
C ILE A 152 6.72 21.46 -5.37
N GLY A 153 5.93 22.15 -4.53
CA GLY A 153 5.55 23.55 -4.70
C GLY A 153 4.39 23.77 -5.66
N THR A 154 3.86 22.73 -6.31
CA THR A 154 2.66 22.86 -7.15
C THR A 154 1.36 22.77 -6.33
N PRO A 155 0.27 23.44 -6.77
CA PRO A 155 -1.02 23.33 -6.11
C PRO A 155 -1.51 21.89 -6.04
N SER A 156 -1.88 21.46 -4.84
CA SER A 156 -2.39 20.11 -4.59
C SER A 156 -3.72 19.81 -5.31
N ALA A 157 -4.40 20.81 -5.84
CA ALA A 157 -5.58 20.64 -6.70
C ALA A 157 -5.25 19.97 -8.05
N LYS A 158 -4.00 20.10 -8.53
CA LYS A 158 -3.56 19.52 -9.82
C LYS A 158 -3.52 18.00 -9.85
N SER A 159 -3.57 17.34 -8.68
CA SER A 159 -3.67 15.86 -8.62
C SER A 159 -5.04 15.31 -9.04
N ALA A 160 -6.04 16.18 -9.19
CA ALA A 160 -7.39 15.81 -9.58
C ALA A 160 -7.75 16.51 -10.89
N GLU A 161 -8.61 15.89 -11.69
CA GLU A 161 -9.08 16.50 -12.93
C GLU A 161 -9.76 17.85 -12.64
N PRO A 162 -9.61 18.86 -13.52
CA PRO A 162 -10.27 20.16 -13.38
C PRO A 162 -11.76 20.08 -13.76
N ILE A 163 -12.44 19.01 -13.34
CA ILE A 163 -13.88 18.79 -13.48
C ILE A 163 -14.52 19.11 -12.13
N ASP A 164 -15.56 19.95 -12.13
CA ASP A 164 -16.17 20.49 -10.92
C ASP A 164 -16.53 19.42 -9.90
N ASP A 165 -17.22 18.35 -10.30
CA ASP A 165 -17.62 17.26 -9.39
C ASP A 165 -16.41 16.58 -8.72
N ILE A 166 -15.34 16.33 -9.48
CA ILE A 166 -14.12 15.68 -8.97
C ILE A 166 -13.37 16.63 -8.01
N GLN A 167 -13.33 17.92 -8.30
CA GLN A 167 -12.74 18.93 -7.41
C GLN A 167 -13.57 19.15 -6.14
N GLN A 168 -14.90 19.07 -6.25
CA GLN A 168 -15.81 19.13 -5.11
C GLN A 168 -15.65 17.90 -4.20
N ASP A 169 -15.58 16.69 -4.77
CA ASP A 169 -15.32 15.46 -4.01
C ASP A 169 -13.97 15.52 -3.28
N ARG A 170 -12.92 15.99 -3.96
CA ARG A 170 -11.60 16.24 -3.36
C ARG A 170 -11.69 17.24 -2.20
N SER A 171 -12.38 18.36 -2.41
CA SER A 171 -12.48 19.40 -1.38
C SER A 171 -13.30 18.92 -0.18
N SER A 172 -14.41 18.22 -0.42
CA SER A 172 -15.26 17.62 0.60
C SER A 172 -14.50 16.64 1.49
N ILE A 173 -13.66 15.76 0.89
CA ILE A 173 -12.87 14.82 1.70
C ILE A 173 -11.80 15.54 2.52
N LEU A 174 -11.12 16.55 1.97
CA LEU A 174 -10.09 17.28 2.73
C LEU A 174 -10.69 18.08 3.89
N SER A 175 -11.88 18.65 3.73
CA SER A 175 -12.63 19.26 4.84
C SER A 175 -12.99 18.24 5.91
N LYS A 176 -13.45 17.04 5.53
CA LYS A 176 -13.72 15.96 6.49
C LYS A 176 -12.46 15.51 7.24
N VAL A 177 -11.31 15.46 6.56
CA VAL A 177 -10.02 15.14 7.18
C VAL A 177 -9.61 16.24 8.14
N LEU A 178 -9.82 17.52 7.76
CA LEU A 178 -9.54 18.66 8.62
C LEU A 178 -10.33 18.58 9.94
N GLU A 179 -11.62 18.26 9.86
CA GLU A 179 -12.52 18.15 11.03
C GLU A 179 -12.24 16.90 11.89
N ASN A 180 -12.05 15.73 11.26
CA ASN A 180 -11.97 14.44 11.97
C ASN A 180 -10.53 14.03 12.30
N GLY A 181 -9.52 14.73 11.78
CA GLY A 181 -8.11 14.41 11.92
C GLY A 181 -7.60 13.33 10.96
N ALA A 182 -8.41 12.33 10.61
CA ALA A 182 -8.11 11.35 9.57
C ALA A 182 -9.37 10.72 8.97
N VAL A 183 -9.23 10.24 7.74
CA VAL A 183 -10.21 9.41 7.02
C VAL A 183 -9.49 8.21 6.42
N ASP A 184 -10.03 7.01 6.67
CA ASP A 184 -9.50 5.76 6.12
C ASP A 184 -10.38 5.21 5.00
N ASN A 185 -9.81 4.32 4.18
CA ASN A 185 -10.48 3.69 3.03
C ASN A 185 -11.12 4.70 2.05
N TYR A 186 -10.47 5.85 1.86
CA TYR A 186 -10.89 6.82 0.86
C TYR A 186 -10.71 6.26 -0.55
N GLN A 187 -11.67 6.57 -1.41
CA GLN A 187 -11.64 6.31 -2.85
C GLN A 187 -11.83 7.61 -3.62
N GLY A 188 -11.16 7.73 -4.76
CA GLY A 188 -11.35 8.92 -5.58
C GLY A 188 -10.52 8.92 -6.85
N LYS A 189 -11.08 9.55 -7.88
CA LYS A 189 -10.44 9.72 -9.19
C LYS A 189 -9.33 10.77 -9.10
N ARG A 190 -8.20 10.47 -9.74
CA ARG A 190 -7.01 11.32 -9.81
C ARG A 190 -6.43 11.28 -11.21
N ILE A 191 -5.61 12.28 -11.51
CA ILE A 191 -4.89 12.40 -12.77
C ILE A 191 -3.42 12.67 -12.47
N SER A 192 -2.54 11.99 -13.20
CA SER A 192 -1.10 12.22 -13.17
C SER A 192 -0.76 13.53 -13.86
N PHE A 193 0.47 14.01 -13.69
CA PHE A 193 0.97 15.21 -14.37
C PHE A 193 1.13 15.01 -15.89
N LYS A 194 1.17 13.76 -16.37
CA LYS A 194 1.18 13.41 -17.79
C LYS A 194 -0.21 13.09 -18.35
N GLY A 195 -1.26 13.18 -17.53
CA GLY A 195 -2.64 13.00 -17.94
C GLY A 195 -3.18 11.57 -17.81
N THR A 196 -2.41 10.65 -17.23
CA THR A 196 -2.87 9.29 -16.93
C THR A 196 -3.87 9.34 -15.77
N LYS A 197 -5.07 8.82 -16.01
CA LYS A 197 -6.13 8.78 -15.02
C LYS A 197 -6.11 7.47 -14.25
N PHE A 198 -6.37 7.56 -12.96
CA PHE A 198 -6.47 6.40 -12.08
C PHE A 198 -7.47 6.66 -10.96
N ASN A 199 -8.06 5.59 -10.45
CA ASN A 199 -8.91 5.62 -9.28
C ASN A 199 -8.12 5.11 -8.08
N ILE A 200 -8.05 5.92 -7.02
CA ILE A 200 -7.62 5.43 -5.72
C ILE A 200 -8.71 4.50 -5.19
N LEU A 201 -8.33 3.26 -4.85
CA LEU A 201 -9.23 2.25 -4.29
C LEU A 201 -9.16 2.21 -2.76
N LYS A 202 -8.00 2.56 -2.20
CA LYS A 202 -7.80 2.61 -0.76
C LYS A 202 -6.70 3.61 -0.42
N ALA A 203 -7.06 4.66 0.30
CA ALA A 203 -6.10 5.58 0.90
C ALA A 203 -6.51 6.00 2.30
N THR A 204 -5.50 6.38 3.08
CA THR A 204 -5.67 7.04 4.37
C THR A 204 -5.23 8.49 4.22
N LEU A 205 -6.14 9.44 4.46
CA LEU A 205 -5.83 10.87 4.50
C LEU A 205 -5.84 11.33 5.95
N PHE A 206 -4.89 12.18 6.33
CA PHE A 206 -4.76 12.63 7.72
C PHE A 206 -4.13 14.01 7.83
N ASN A 207 -4.46 14.71 8.90
CA ASN A 207 -3.85 15.97 9.28
C ASN A 207 -2.41 15.73 9.76
N VAL A 208 -1.49 16.58 9.31
CA VAL A 208 -0.11 16.65 9.79
C VAL A 208 -0.02 17.80 10.78
N GLU A 209 0.36 17.49 12.02
CA GLU A 209 0.41 18.45 13.11
C GLU A 209 1.81 18.50 13.73
N ALA A 210 2.25 19.69 14.10
CA ALA A 210 3.42 19.87 14.93
C ALA A 210 3.21 19.29 16.34
N PRO A 211 4.27 19.02 17.11
CA PRO A 211 4.15 18.58 18.50
C PRO A 211 3.38 19.56 19.41
N SER A 212 3.31 20.84 19.04
CA SER A 212 2.49 21.86 19.71
C SER A 212 0.97 21.65 19.52
N GLY A 213 0.57 20.83 18.55
CA GLY A 213 -0.82 20.68 18.10
C GLY A 213 -1.20 21.58 16.93
N ASP A 214 -0.28 22.45 16.47
CA ASP A 214 -0.54 23.33 15.33
C ASP A 214 -0.63 22.54 14.02
N MET A 215 -1.58 22.91 13.18
CA MET A 215 -1.78 22.30 11.87
C MET A 215 -0.67 22.73 10.91
N VAL A 216 0.04 21.76 10.33
CA VAL A 216 1.14 21.99 9.37
C VAL A 216 0.73 21.64 7.94
N GLY A 217 -0.29 20.79 7.78
CA GLY A 217 -0.79 20.42 6.47
C GLY A 217 -1.58 19.11 6.49
N GLN A 218 -1.75 18.47 5.34
CA GLN A 218 -2.39 17.16 5.25
C GLN A 218 -1.56 16.22 4.40
N ALA A 219 -1.69 14.92 4.66
CA ALA A 219 -0.97 13.88 3.98
C ALA A 219 -1.92 12.75 3.53
N ALA A 220 -1.47 12.01 2.52
CA ALA A 220 -2.15 10.83 2.02
C ALA A 220 -1.17 9.67 1.91
N VAL A 221 -1.60 8.49 2.37
CA VAL A 221 -0.97 7.20 2.12
C VAL A 221 -1.91 6.41 1.22
N ILE A 222 -1.48 6.10 0.00
CA ILE A 222 -2.28 5.36 -0.98
C ILE A 222 -1.85 3.90 -0.94
N LYS A 223 -2.78 3.00 -0.64
CA LYS A 223 -2.52 1.56 -0.50
C LYS A 223 -2.86 0.79 -1.76
N SER A 224 -3.89 1.21 -2.50
CA SER A 224 -4.24 0.59 -3.77
C SER A 224 -4.90 1.57 -4.72
N TRP A 225 -4.69 1.34 -6.01
CA TRP A 225 -5.24 2.11 -7.11
C TRP A 225 -5.41 1.24 -8.36
N GLU A 226 -6.21 1.73 -9.29
CA GLU A 226 -6.45 1.11 -10.59
C GLU A 226 -6.43 2.19 -11.68
N PHE A 227 -5.65 1.95 -12.72
CA PHE A 227 -5.59 2.80 -13.91
C PHE A 227 -6.81 2.57 -14.80
N GLU A 228 -7.15 3.53 -15.66
CA GLU A 228 -8.27 3.38 -16.60
C GLU A 228 -8.10 2.19 -17.58
N ASP A 229 -6.87 1.75 -17.82
CA ASP A 229 -6.56 0.57 -18.65
C ASP A 229 -6.71 -0.77 -17.89
N GLY A 230 -7.15 -0.74 -16.63
CA GLY A 230 -7.38 -1.90 -15.77
C GLY A 230 -6.14 -2.38 -15.01
N ARG A 231 -4.94 -1.80 -15.26
CA ARG A 231 -3.76 -2.14 -14.45
C ARG A 231 -3.97 -1.69 -13.01
N LYS A 232 -3.66 -2.56 -12.06
CA LYS A 232 -3.73 -2.26 -10.62
C LYS A 232 -2.35 -2.02 -10.03
N GLY A 233 -2.30 -1.31 -8.92
CA GLY A 233 -1.08 -1.09 -8.15
C GLY A 233 -1.32 -1.16 -6.64
N GLY A 234 -0.22 -1.29 -5.90
CA GLY A 234 -0.23 -1.48 -4.45
C GLY A 234 -0.87 -2.81 -4.04
N GLU A 235 -1.64 -2.80 -2.95
CA GLU A 235 -2.31 -3.97 -2.39
C GLU A 235 -3.22 -4.67 -3.44
N ALA A 236 -3.85 -3.91 -4.34
CA ALA A 236 -4.75 -4.47 -5.34
C ALA A 236 -4.05 -5.29 -6.44
N ALA A 237 -2.79 -4.96 -6.77
CA ALA A 237 -2.00 -5.76 -7.70
C ALA A 237 -1.58 -7.10 -7.06
N VAL A 238 -1.21 -7.06 -5.78
CA VAL A 238 -0.85 -8.26 -5.01
C VAL A 238 -2.04 -9.20 -4.85
N GLU A 239 -3.23 -8.65 -4.59
CA GLU A 239 -4.47 -9.42 -4.51
C GLU A 239 -4.83 -10.07 -5.86
N GLU A 240 -4.62 -9.36 -6.98
CA GLU A 240 -4.85 -9.90 -8.33
C GLU A 240 -3.87 -11.01 -8.69
N GLU A 241 -2.58 -10.83 -8.42
CA GLU A 241 -1.56 -11.86 -8.64
C GLU A 241 -1.83 -13.09 -7.77
N ALA A 242 -2.19 -12.90 -6.50
CA ALA A 242 -2.57 -13.99 -5.61
C ALA A 242 -3.84 -14.72 -6.08
N ALA A 243 -4.84 -14.00 -6.59
CA ALA A 243 -6.06 -14.58 -7.14
C ALA A 243 -5.78 -15.37 -8.42
N ALA A 244 -4.91 -14.86 -9.31
CA ALA A 244 -4.48 -15.57 -10.51
C ALA A 244 -3.70 -16.84 -10.17
N ALA A 245 -2.77 -16.78 -9.22
CA ALA A 245 -2.03 -17.95 -8.73
C ALA A 245 -2.96 -18.98 -8.06
N ALA A 246 -3.97 -18.52 -7.31
CA ALA A 246 -4.97 -19.41 -6.72
C ALA A 246 -5.87 -20.05 -7.78
N ALA A 247 -6.23 -19.32 -8.84
CA ALA A 247 -6.99 -19.85 -9.96
C ALA A 247 -6.19 -20.89 -10.76
N GLU A 248 -4.91 -20.63 -11.04
CA GLU A 248 -4.01 -21.59 -11.68
C GLU A 248 -3.81 -22.84 -10.80
N ALA A 249 -3.63 -22.66 -9.49
CA ALA A 249 -3.53 -23.78 -8.56
C ALA A 249 -4.83 -24.61 -8.51
N ALA A 250 -5.98 -23.94 -8.57
CA ALA A 250 -7.29 -24.60 -8.63
C ALA A 250 -7.51 -25.32 -9.97
N GLU A 251 -7.09 -24.73 -11.09
CA GLU A 251 -7.11 -25.37 -12.41
C GLU A 251 -6.17 -26.58 -12.44
N ARG A 252 -4.94 -26.46 -11.92
CA ARG A 252 -4.00 -27.58 -11.81
C ARG A 252 -4.50 -28.68 -10.88
N ALA A 253 -5.23 -28.34 -9.83
CA ALA A 253 -5.90 -29.32 -8.98
C ALA A 253 -7.14 -29.93 -9.64
N ALA A 254 -7.80 -29.20 -10.54
CA ALA A 254 -8.94 -29.67 -11.32
C ALA A 254 -8.51 -30.53 -12.53
N VAL A 255 -7.30 -30.34 -13.05
CA VAL A 255 -6.58 -31.30 -13.90
C VAL A 255 -6.08 -32.45 -12.99
N GLY A 256 -7.03 -33.19 -12.43
CA GLY A 256 -6.81 -34.57 -12.04
C GLY A 256 -6.52 -35.41 -13.28
N VAL A 257 -6.09 -36.66 -13.09
CA VAL A 257 -5.79 -37.59 -14.20
C VAL A 257 -6.93 -37.56 -15.21
N SER A 258 -6.62 -37.17 -16.44
CA SER A 258 -7.64 -37.00 -17.47
C SER A 258 -8.26 -38.37 -17.82
N PRO A 259 -9.56 -38.41 -18.20
CA PRO A 259 -10.17 -39.64 -18.69
C PRO A 259 -9.41 -40.29 -19.86
N GLU A 260 -8.68 -39.49 -20.65
CA GLU A 260 -7.82 -39.94 -21.74
C GLU A 260 -6.58 -40.68 -21.23
N GLU A 261 -5.94 -40.22 -20.15
CA GLU A 261 -4.80 -40.89 -19.52
C GLU A 261 -5.19 -42.22 -18.87
N ILE A 262 -6.38 -42.29 -18.25
CA ILE A 262 -6.94 -43.54 -17.73
C ILE A 262 -7.21 -44.52 -18.88
N ALA A 263 -7.84 -44.04 -19.97
CA ALA A 263 -8.12 -44.86 -21.14
C ALA A 263 -6.83 -45.36 -21.82
N ALA A 264 -5.81 -44.52 -21.94
CA ALA A 264 -4.50 -44.89 -22.47
C ALA A 264 -3.80 -45.95 -21.57
N ALA A 265 -3.88 -45.80 -20.25
CA ALA A 265 -3.34 -46.77 -19.31
C ALA A 265 -4.09 -48.11 -19.36
N GLU A 266 -5.42 -48.10 -19.54
CA GLU A 266 -6.23 -49.31 -19.75
C GLU A 266 -5.87 -50.04 -21.06
N ALA A 267 -5.68 -49.28 -22.14
CA ALA A 267 -5.24 -49.81 -23.42
C ALA A 267 -3.86 -50.48 -23.30
N ALA A 268 -2.91 -49.83 -22.62
CA ALA A 268 -1.57 -50.37 -22.40
C ALA A 268 -1.55 -51.65 -21.54
N VAL A 269 -2.45 -51.77 -20.55
CA VAL A 269 -2.63 -53.02 -19.78
C VAL A 269 -3.18 -54.12 -20.67
N THR A 270 -4.13 -53.78 -21.55
CA THR A 270 -4.76 -54.74 -22.47
C THR A 270 -3.75 -55.26 -23.50
N GLU A 271 -2.96 -54.38 -24.10
CA GLU A 271 -1.89 -54.73 -25.04
C GLU A 271 -0.84 -55.63 -24.38
N GLN A 272 -0.37 -55.29 -23.18
CA GLN A 272 0.60 -56.12 -22.48
C GLN A 272 0.03 -57.48 -22.07
N ALA A 273 -1.26 -57.55 -21.71
CA ALA A 273 -1.92 -58.82 -21.43
C ALA A 273 -2.02 -59.70 -22.69
N GLN A 274 -2.18 -59.10 -23.87
CA GLN A 274 -2.14 -59.81 -25.14
C GLN A 274 -0.74 -60.38 -25.43
N VAL A 275 0.34 -59.61 -25.18
CA VAL A 275 1.72 -60.10 -25.31
C VAL A 275 1.96 -61.34 -24.43
N VAL A 276 1.50 -61.32 -23.18
CA VAL A 276 1.61 -62.47 -22.28
C VAL A 276 0.84 -63.69 -22.82
N ARG A 277 -0.35 -63.49 -23.40
CA ARG A 277 -1.13 -64.58 -24.02
C ARG A 277 -0.43 -65.14 -25.26
N GLU A 278 0.09 -64.30 -26.14
CA GLU A 278 0.79 -64.73 -27.33
C GLU A 278 2.05 -65.54 -27.01
N LEU A 279 2.83 -65.13 -26.00
CA LEU A 279 3.99 -65.90 -25.53
C LEU A 279 3.59 -67.31 -25.04
N LYS A 280 2.43 -67.44 -24.39
CA LYS A 280 1.98 -68.71 -23.80
C LYS A 280 1.24 -69.61 -24.79
N GLU A 281 0.37 -69.04 -25.61
CA GLU A 281 -0.54 -69.78 -26.50
C GLU A 281 0.06 -69.99 -27.89
N VAL A 282 0.75 -68.99 -28.44
CA VAL A 282 1.31 -69.06 -29.80
C VAL A 282 2.73 -69.62 -29.77
N LYS A 283 3.57 -69.14 -28.85
CA LYS A 283 4.94 -69.64 -28.70
C LYS A 283 5.07 -70.85 -27.77
N GLY A 284 3.99 -71.24 -27.07
CA GLY A 284 3.97 -72.42 -26.20
C GLY A 284 4.91 -72.33 -24.99
N LEU A 285 5.32 -71.12 -24.58
CA LEU A 285 6.29 -70.93 -23.50
C LEU A 285 5.65 -71.28 -22.15
N ALA A 286 6.41 -72.01 -21.33
CA ALA A 286 6.01 -72.35 -19.96
C ALA A 286 5.96 -71.10 -19.07
N ASN A 287 5.19 -71.14 -17.99
CA ASN A 287 5.08 -70.03 -17.04
C ASN A 287 6.42 -69.62 -16.41
N SER A 288 7.39 -70.53 -16.36
CA SER A 288 8.73 -70.30 -15.81
C SER A 288 9.74 -69.88 -16.87
N SER A 289 9.31 -69.53 -18.09
CA SER A 289 10.23 -68.96 -19.07
C SER A 289 10.53 -67.51 -18.70
N GLU A 290 11.80 -67.12 -18.81
CA GLU A 290 12.27 -65.77 -18.51
C GLU A 290 11.48 -64.70 -19.29
N GLU A 291 11.07 -65.01 -20.52
CA GLU A 291 10.29 -64.14 -21.39
C GLU A 291 8.85 -63.94 -20.88
N VAL A 292 8.22 -65.00 -20.36
CA VAL A 292 6.86 -64.93 -19.78
C VAL A 292 6.92 -64.22 -18.43
N GLU A 293 7.92 -64.49 -17.60
CA GLU A 293 8.12 -63.81 -16.31
C GLU A 293 8.38 -62.30 -16.49
N ALA A 294 9.24 -61.92 -17.44
CA ALA A 294 9.51 -60.52 -17.76
C ALA A 294 8.25 -59.80 -18.28
N ALA A 295 7.48 -60.43 -19.18
CA ALA A 295 6.26 -59.85 -19.72
C ALA A 295 5.15 -59.69 -18.65
N VAL A 296 5.07 -60.62 -17.69
CA VAL A 296 4.16 -60.55 -16.54
C VAL A 296 4.59 -59.46 -15.55
N ALA A 297 5.89 -59.27 -15.31
CA ALA A 297 6.39 -58.18 -14.47
C ALA A 297 5.97 -56.80 -15.01
N VAL A 298 6.15 -56.56 -16.31
CA VAL A 298 5.72 -55.32 -16.99
C VAL A 298 4.20 -55.14 -16.92
N LEU A 299 3.42 -56.23 -17.02
CA LEU A 299 1.96 -56.19 -16.87
C LEU A 299 1.54 -55.75 -15.47
N LEU A 300 2.24 -56.22 -14.42
CA LEU A 300 1.98 -55.85 -13.04
C LEU A 300 2.31 -54.37 -12.77
N GLU A 301 3.42 -53.87 -13.30
CA GLU A 301 3.77 -52.45 -13.21
C GLU A 301 2.72 -51.55 -13.87
N LYS A 302 2.28 -51.89 -15.08
CA LYS A 302 1.23 -51.14 -15.80
C LYS A 302 -0.11 -51.18 -15.06
N LYS A 303 -0.46 -52.30 -14.41
CA LYS A 303 -1.66 -52.41 -13.57
C LYS A 303 -1.56 -51.57 -12.30
N ALA A 304 -0.39 -51.53 -11.66
CA ALA A 304 -0.15 -50.69 -10.49
C ALA A 304 -0.25 -49.20 -10.84
N ALA A 305 0.31 -48.79 -11.97
CA ALA A 305 0.19 -47.42 -12.49
C ALA A 305 -1.26 -47.05 -12.79
N LEU A 306 -2.03 -47.92 -13.46
CA LEU A 306 -3.47 -47.70 -13.69
C LEU A 306 -4.26 -47.58 -12.39
N ALA A 307 -3.95 -48.39 -11.37
CA ALA A 307 -4.63 -48.35 -10.08
C ALA A 307 -4.34 -47.02 -9.35
N ALA A 308 -3.11 -46.52 -9.42
CA ALA A 308 -2.74 -45.21 -8.89
C ALA A 308 -3.50 -44.08 -9.60
N LEU A 309 -3.60 -44.13 -10.94
CA LEU A 309 -4.33 -43.15 -11.74
C LEU A 309 -5.85 -43.13 -11.47
N LYS A 310 -6.44 -44.27 -11.08
CA LYS A 310 -7.87 -44.37 -10.73
C LYS A 310 -8.19 -43.95 -9.30
N THR A 311 -7.18 -43.80 -8.45
CA THR A 311 -7.33 -43.45 -7.04
C THR A 311 -6.91 -42.01 -6.71
N SER A 312 -6.23 -41.33 -7.64
CA SER A 312 -5.93 -39.90 -7.61
C SER A 312 -7.05 -39.07 -8.22
#